data_AF-A0AA97DF08-F1
#
_entry.id   AF-A0AA97DF08-F1
#
_cell.length_a   1.000
_cell.length_b   1.000
_cell.length_c   1.000
_cell.angle_alpha   90.00
_cell.angle_beta   90.00
_cell.angle_gamma   90.00
#
_symmetry.space_group_name_H-M   'P 1'
#
loop_
_entity.id
_entity.type
_entity.pdbx_description
1 polymer ?
#
loop_
_entity_poly.entity_id
_entity_poly.type
_entity_poly.pdbx_seq_one_letter_code
_entity_poly.pdbx_strand_id
1 'polypeptide(L)'
;MSKESIKRQIEGYKRDIDRQKSSIADCRENMAKIRIRKSRDAETYSRRLKTANSTAQKHSIRAQKKRDWDHYSRDLQRERDKISKCREKCKDYREDIKRCRERIKRLK
;
A
#
# COMPACT_ATOMS: atom_id res chain seq x y z
N MET A 1 -9.10 36.53 -2.03
CA MET A 1 -9.24 35.31 -2.87
C MET A 1 -10.70 35.21 -3.31
N SER A 2 -10.99 35.11 -4.61
CA SER A 2 -12.37 35.09 -5.11
C SER A 2 -13.07 33.76 -4.82
N LYS A 3 -14.42 33.75 -4.83
CA LYS A 3 -15.21 32.51 -4.72
C LYS A 3 -14.81 31.48 -5.78
N GLU A 4 -14.53 31.92 -7.01
CA GLU A 4 -14.07 31.05 -8.09
C GLU A 4 -12.71 30.41 -7.82
N SER A 5 -11.76 31.17 -7.30
CA SER A 5 -10.44 30.65 -6.95
C SER A 5 -10.53 29.55 -5.90
N ILE A 6 -11.40 29.72 -4.88
CA ILE A 6 -11.63 28.68 -3.86
C ILE A 6 -12.33 27.45 -4.46
N LYS A 7 -13.27 27.63 -5.39
CA LYS A 7 -13.88 26.50 -6.12
C LYS A 7 -12.84 25.70 -6.90
N ARG A 8 -11.90 26.36 -7.59
CA ARG A 8 -10.79 25.68 -8.29
C ARG A 8 -9.88 24.91 -7.31
N GLN A 9 -9.63 25.48 -6.13
CA GLN A 9 -8.86 24.79 -5.08
C GLN A 9 -9.58 23.51 -4.60
N ILE A 10 -10.90 23.56 -4.39
CA ILE A 10 -11.70 22.37 -4.04
C ILE A 10 -11.59 21.30 -5.13
N GLU A 11 -11.67 21.66 -6.42
CA GLU A 11 -11.48 20.70 -7.51
C GLU A 11 -10.04 20.14 -7.56
N GLY A 12 -9.04 20.92 -7.14
CA GLY A 12 -7.69 20.42 -6.89
C GLY A 12 -7.68 19.29 -5.86
N TYR A 13 -8.22 19.55 -4.66
CA TYR A 13 -8.28 18.55 -3.59
C TYR A 13 -9.08 17.30 -3.94
N LYS A 14 -10.17 17.43 -4.71
CA LYS A 14 -10.91 16.26 -5.21
C LYS A 14 -10.04 15.38 -6.12
N ARG A 15 -9.30 15.99 -7.05
CA ARG A 15 -8.35 15.26 -7.91
C ARG A 15 -7.24 14.61 -7.08
N ASP A 16 -6.74 15.29 -6.04
CA ASP A 16 -5.73 14.72 -5.14
C ASP A 16 -6.26 13.49 -4.41
N ILE A 17 -7.50 13.53 -3.91
CA ILE A 17 -8.19 12.38 -3.31
C ILE A 17 -8.27 11.21 -4.30
N ASP A 18 -8.65 11.46 -5.55
CA ASP A 18 -8.75 10.39 -6.54
C ASP A 18 -7.39 9.78 -6.89
N ARG A 19 -6.32 10.60 -6.94
CA ARG A 19 -4.94 10.06 -7.05
C ARG A 19 -4.58 9.18 -5.86
N GLN A 20 -4.89 9.59 -4.62
CA GLN A 20 -4.63 8.76 -3.44
C GLN A 20 -5.42 7.44 -3.47
N LYS A 21 -6.66 7.43 -3.99
CA LYS A 21 -7.45 6.20 -4.18
C LYS A 21 -6.79 5.26 -5.19
N SER A 22 -6.30 5.78 -6.31
CA SER A 22 -5.55 4.98 -7.29
C SER A 22 -4.30 4.37 -6.67
N SER A 23 -3.50 5.16 -5.93
CA SER A 23 -2.32 4.64 -5.22
C SER A 23 -2.67 3.52 -4.21
N ILE A 24 -3.82 3.61 -3.54
CA ILE A 24 -4.30 2.53 -2.65
C ILE A 24 -4.63 1.26 -3.46
N ALA A 25 -5.23 1.40 -4.65
CA ALA A 25 -5.51 0.26 -5.53
C ALA A 25 -4.21 -0.43 -5.96
N ASP A 26 -3.21 0.34 -6.39
CA ASP A 26 -1.88 -0.17 -6.78
C ASP A 26 -1.20 -0.92 -5.62
N CYS A 27 -1.24 -0.35 -4.41
CA CYS A 27 -0.69 -1.01 -3.22
C CYS A 27 -1.39 -2.35 -2.94
N ARG A 28 -2.72 -2.41 -3.11
CA ARG A 28 -3.49 -3.66 -2.93
C ARG A 28 -3.12 -4.71 -3.97
N GLU A 29 -2.92 -4.30 -5.22
CA GLU A 29 -2.45 -5.20 -6.28
C GLU A 29 -1.04 -5.73 -5.97
N ASN A 30 -0.13 -4.88 -5.52
CA ASN A 30 1.21 -5.28 -5.11
C ASN A 30 1.19 -6.28 -3.96
N MET A 31 0.33 -6.07 -2.96
CA MET A 31 0.12 -7.04 -1.88
C MET A 31 -0.39 -8.40 -2.41
N ALA A 32 -1.30 -8.40 -3.38
CA ALA A 32 -1.77 -9.64 -4.00
C ALA A 32 -0.62 -10.37 -4.74
N LYS A 33 0.18 -9.65 -5.53
CA LYS A 33 1.37 -10.19 -6.21
C LYS A 33 2.38 -10.77 -5.21
N ILE A 34 2.62 -10.10 -4.09
CA ILE A 34 3.49 -10.61 -3.01
C ILE A 34 2.94 -11.92 -2.44
N ARG A 35 1.64 -12.01 -2.17
CA ARG A 35 1.00 -13.23 -1.64
C ARG A 35 1.10 -14.40 -2.62
N ILE A 36 0.89 -14.16 -3.91
CA ILE A 36 1.03 -15.18 -4.96
C ILE A 36 2.47 -15.69 -5.02
N ARG A 37 3.47 -14.80 -5.04
CA ARG A 37 4.90 -15.19 -5.02
C ARG A 37 5.24 -16.03 -3.79
N LYS A 38 4.84 -15.59 -2.59
CA LYS A 38 5.03 -16.34 -1.35
C LYS A 38 4.40 -17.74 -1.41
N SER A 39 3.23 -17.89 -2.01
CA SER A 39 2.57 -19.19 -2.20
C SER A 39 3.38 -20.11 -3.11
N ARG A 40 3.82 -19.60 -4.28
CA ARG A 40 4.65 -20.35 -5.22
C ARG A 40 5.97 -20.79 -4.59
N ASP A 41 6.61 -19.91 -3.84
CA ASP A 41 7.85 -20.24 -3.13
C ASP A 41 7.64 -21.32 -2.07
N ALA A 42 6.47 -21.34 -1.41
CA ALA A 42 6.15 -22.38 -0.43
C ALA A 42 6.15 -23.78 -1.07
N GLU A 43 5.59 -23.90 -2.28
CA GLU A 43 5.63 -25.14 -3.05
C GLU A 43 7.06 -25.50 -3.46
N THR A 44 7.82 -24.52 -3.98
CA THR A 44 9.22 -24.71 -4.36
C THR A 44 10.05 -25.21 -3.18
N TYR A 45 9.90 -24.59 -2.01
CA TYR A 45 10.58 -25.01 -0.79
C TYR A 45 10.18 -26.42 -0.36
N SER A 46 8.91 -26.78 -0.46
CA SER A 46 8.43 -28.13 -0.19
C SER A 46 9.08 -29.17 -1.11
N ARG A 47 9.11 -28.91 -2.42
CA ARG A 47 9.78 -29.78 -3.41
C ARG A 47 11.28 -29.91 -3.11
N ARG A 48 11.98 -28.80 -2.88
CA ARG A 48 13.42 -28.79 -2.56
C ARG A 48 13.73 -29.56 -1.27
N LEU A 49 12.87 -29.50 -0.26
CA LEU A 49 13.06 -30.26 0.98
C LEU A 49 12.86 -31.77 0.78
N LYS A 50 11.95 -32.17 -0.12
CA LYS A 50 11.74 -33.58 -0.48
C LYS A 50 12.93 -34.15 -1.26
N THR A 51 13.55 -33.36 -2.14
CA THR A 51 14.67 -33.78 -2.98
C THR A 51 16.05 -33.58 -2.33
N ALA A 52 16.12 -32.94 -1.17
CA ALA A 52 17.38 -32.72 -0.46
C ALA A 52 17.88 -34.02 0.17
N ASN A 53 19.11 -34.41 -0.18
CA ASN A 53 19.70 -35.69 0.19
C ASN A 53 20.54 -35.63 1.47
N SER A 54 20.86 -34.44 1.98
CA SER A 54 21.61 -34.27 3.22
C SER A 54 20.93 -33.38 4.25
N THR A 55 21.24 -33.62 5.52
CA THR A 55 20.79 -32.80 6.64
C THR A 55 21.23 -31.35 6.48
N ALA A 56 22.49 -31.12 6.07
CA ALA A 56 23.02 -29.78 5.83
C ALA A 56 22.23 -29.03 4.73
N GLN A 57 21.91 -29.70 3.62
CA GLN A 57 21.07 -29.11 2.56
C GLN A 57 19.68 -28.75 3.08
N LYS A 58 19.03 -29.64 3.84
CA LYS A 58 17.72 -29.37 4.45
C LYS A 58 17.77 -28.18 5.40
N HIS A 59 18.82 -28.04 6.21
CA HIS A 59 19.01 -26.86 7.09
C HIS A 59 19.17 -25.57 6.28
N SER A 60 19.99 -25.57 5.24
CA SER A 60 20.18 -24.41 4.37
C SER A 60 18.86 -23.96 3.71
N ILE A 61 18.07 -24.92 3.19
CA ILE A 61 16.76 -24.62 2.60
C ILE A 61 15.80 -24.01 3.62
N ARG A 62 15.75 -24.54 4.85
CA ARG A 62 14.90 -23.98 5.92
C ARG A 62 15.35 -22.58 6.33
N ALA A 63 16.65 -22.35 6.43
CA ALA A 63 17.21 -21.04 6.76
C ALA A 63 16.86 -19.99 5.67
N GLN A 64 16.98 -20.36 4.40
CA GLN A 64 16.57 -19.49 3.30
C GLN A 64 15.07 -19.19 3.34
N LYS A 65 14.23 -20.22 3.49
CA LYS A 65 12.77 -20.05 3.61
C LYS A 65 12.41 -19.06 4.73
N LYS A 66 13.06 -19.16 5.89
CA LYS A 66 12.83 -18.25 7.02
C LYS A 66 13.10 -16.80 6.62
N ARG A 67 14.28 -16.52 6.02
CA ARG A 67 14.64 -15.16 5.57
C ARG A 67 13.66 -14.60 4.55
N ASP A 68 13.23 -15.40 3.59
CA ASP A 68 12.28 -14.95 2.57
C ASP A 68 10.89 -14.69 3.15
N TRP A 69 10.45 -15.49 4.13
CA TRP A 69 9.18 -15.26 4.84
C TRP A 69 9.20 -13.94 5.61
N ASP A 70 10.31 -13.63 6.27
CA ASP A 70 10.51 -12.36 6.95
C ASP A 70 10.50 -11.19 5.95
N HIS A 71 11.14 -11.36 4.79
CA HIS A 71 11.12 -10.37 3.71
C HIS A 71 9.69 -10.12 3.20
N TYR A 72 8.94 -11.18 2.89
CA TYR A 72 7.54 -11.07 2.46
C TYR A 72 6.66 -10.39 3.51
N SER A 73 6.87 -10.67 4.79
CA SER A 73 6.15 -10.01 5.88
C SER A 73 6.43 -8.50 5.89
N ARG A 74 7.71 -8.10 5.79
CA ARG A 74 8.11 -6.69 5.74
C ARG A 74 7.54 -5.98 4.53
N ASP A 75 7.57 -6.59 3.35
CA ASP A 75 6.98 -5.99 2.15
C ASP A 75 5.49 -5.77 2.28
N LEU A 76 4.75 -6.77 2.80
CA LEU A 76 3.33 -6.61 3.06
C LEU A 76 3.04 -5.51 4.09
N GLN A 77 3.90 -5.35 5.10
CA GLN A 77 3.76 -4.27 6.08
C GLN A 77 4.00 -2.90 5.42
N ARG A 78 5.04 -2.76 4.60
CA ARG A 78 5.32 -1.52 3.86
C ARG A 78 4.14 -1.09 2.99
N GLU A 79 3.52 -2.03 2.26
CA GLU A 79 2.33 -1.72 1.45
C GLU A 79 1.13 -1.31 2.32
N ARG A 80 0.93 -1.93 3.49
CA ARG A 80 -0.09 -1.48 4.46
C ARG A 80 0.17 -0.07 4.98
N ASP A 81 1.41 0.25 5.29
CA ASP A 81 1.81 1.57 5.79
C ASP A 81 1.57 2.65 4.71
N LYS A 82 1.90 2.36 3.45
CA LYS A 82 1.58 3.23 2.30
C LYS A 82 0.07 3.48 2.21
N ILE A 83 -0.75 2.43 2.27
CA ILE A 83 -2.21 2.56 2.27
C ILE A 83 -2.69 3.43 3.43
N SER A 84 -2.14 3.25 4.64
CA SER A 84 -2.49 4.05 5.81
C SER A 84 -2.19 5.53 5.56
N LYS A 85 -1.00 5.86 5.05
CA LYS A 85 -0.61 7.24 4.71
C LYS A 85 -1.51 7.86 3.63
N CYS A 86 -1.85 7.11 2.58
CA CYS A 86 -2.77 7.59 1.54
C CYS A 86 -4.17 7.87 2.10
N ARG A 87 -4.65 7.02 3.02
CA ARG A 87 -5.94 7.24 3.70
C ARG A 87 -5.93 8.49 4.57
N GLU A 88 -4.83 8.75 5.26
CA GLU A 88 -4.70 9.95 6.08
C GLU A 88 -4.72 11.21 5.21
N LYS A 89 -3.93 11.25 4.13
CA LYS A 89 -3.98 12.34 3.15
C LYS A 89 -5.39 12.58 2.58
N CYS A 90 -6.13 11.50 2.28
CA CYS A 90 -7.53 11.61 1.85
C CYS A 90 -8.43 12.31 2.89
N LYS A 91 -8.20 12.07 4.19
CA LYS A 91 -8.96 12.75 5.25
C LYS A 91 -8.55 14.23 5.31
N ASP A 92 -7.26 14.53 5.28
CA ASP A 92 -6.76 15.91 5.30
C ASP A 92 -7.35 16.74 4.17
N TYR A 93 -7.32 16.22 2.93
CA TYR A 93 -7.93 16.89 1.78
C TYR A 93 -9.45 17.08 1.93
N ARG A 94 -10.15 16.15 2.59
CA ARG A 94 -11.59 16.31 2.87
C ARG A 94 -11.84 17.42 3.88
N GLU A 95 -11.01 17.53 4.91
CA GLU A 95 -11.09 18.63 5.87
C GLU A 95 -10.75 19.97 5.22
N ASP A 96 -9.75 20.02 4.34
CA ASP A 96 -9.42 21.22 3.58
C ASP A 96 -10.58 21.65 2.67
N ILE A 97 -11.25 20.71 2.00
CA ILE A 97 -12.46 21.01 1.22
C ILE A 97 -13.56 21.61 2.12
N LYS A 98 -13.78 21.07 3.32
CA LYS A 98 -14.76 21.64 4.27
C LYS A 98 -14.38 23.07 4.64
N ARG A 99 -13.11 23.33 4.98
CA ARG A 99 -12.62 24.68 5.30
C ARG A 99 -12.79 25.64 4.13
N CYS A 100 -12.50 25.21 2.90
CA CYS A 100 -12.73 26.00 1.68
C CYS A 100 -14.21 26.34 1.50
N ARG A 101 -15.12 25.39 1.73
CA ARG A 101 -16.57 25.63 1.65
C ARG A 101 -17.03 26.67 2.70
N GLU A 102 -16.52 26.58 3.92
CA GLU A 102 -16.82 27.58 4.96
C GLU A 102 -16.29 28.97 4.59
N ARG A 103 -15.10 29.07 3.99
CA ARG A 103 -14.57 30.34 3.49
C ARG A 103 -15.47 30.95 2.41
N ILE A 104 -16.00 30.14 1.48
CA ILE A 104 -16.92 30.62 0.44
C ILE A 104 -18.19 31.22 1.07
N LYS A 105 -18.75 30.59 2.12
CA LYS A 105 -19.94 31.10 2.81
C LYS A 105 -19.71 32.45 3.50
N ARG A 106 -18.49 32.69 3.98
CA ARG A 106 -18.11 33.94 4.68
C ARG A 106 -17.80 35.10 3.73
N LEU A 107 -17.44 34.79 2.48
CA LEU A 107 -17.34 35.80 1.43
C LEU A 107 -18.77 36.16 1.04
N LYS A 108 -19.32 37.23 1.61
CA LYS A 108 -20.57 37.81 1.11
C LYS A 108 -20.32 38.34 -0.30
#